data_AF-A0A669P1G6-F1
#
_entry.id   AF-A0A669P1G6-F1
#
_cell.length_a   1.000
_cell.length_b   1.000
_cell.length_c   1.000
_cell.angle_alpha   90.00
_cell.angle_beta   90.00
_cell.angle_gamma   90.00
#
_symmetry.space_group_name_H-M   'P 1'
#
loop_
_entity.id
_entity.type
_entity.pdbx_description
1 polymer ?
#
loop_
_entity_poly.entity_id
_entity_poly.type
_entity_poly.pdbx_seq_one_letter_code
_entity_poly.pdbx_strand_id
1 'polypeptide(L)'
;KLSMSKTTSATSERKVSFFGKSGAGGSRNSQYGMFGTEKIKDPRPLHDKAFIQQCIKQLCEFLVENGYAHNVTVKSLQSPSVKDFVKIFTFIYGFLCPSYELPDSKFEEEIPRVFKELGYPFPLSKSSMYTVGAPHTWPQIVAALIWLIDCFKLYAAMRENPSSFDDGQNWGGETDDGIVHNKLFMDYIVKCYEHFMKGGDTYEELDAEVQSKLKDIFNVDEFKIEGLAAENKRLHEEIARLEKERESEPDRLVSLRKLRSSFQADVQKYQAYLANLESHTSILDQKMKGVNEEVEAAEMEVEAMKQENARLQHIFDNQKYSVADIERINHERNELQQTINKLTKELEAEEHQLWNEELKYARNKEAIETQLAEYHKLARKLKLIPISAENSKGHDFEIHFNPEAGPNCLVKYRTQIKAPLMEIVNQTEEEIRKAVQRKMSLEDTLEQVNAMVAEKKSSVKTLKEEAEKLDDLYHQKLKEAEEEEQKCANELELLEKHKQLLESGVNEGLSEATNELHDIQRQYQIVMQTTTEESRKAGDNLNRLLEVITTHVVSIEKYLEEQNSKIDRDYEELMSEDLLSTLTGILDSYKKKAESYVY
;
A
#
# COMPACT_ATOMS: atom_id res chain seq x y z
N LYS A 1 14.79 -38.32 49.82
CA LYS A 1 15.67 -37.61 50.78
C LYS A 1 14.73 -36.83 51.69
N LEU A 2 14.57 -37.29 52.93
CA LEU A 2 15.31 -36.86 54.14
C LEU A 2 14.58 -35.64 54.78
N SER A 3 13.99 -35.75 55.98
CA SER A 3 14.64 -35.97 57.29
C SER A 3 15.16 -34.64 57.86
N MET A 4 14.94 -34.24 59.13
CA MET A 4 14.28 -34.93 60.25
C MET A 4 14.08 -33.98 61.47
N SER A 5 12.98 -34.17 62.21
CA SER A 5 12.97 -34.44 63.68
C SER A 5 13.42 -33.35 64.69
N LYS A 6 13.31 -33.51 66.02
CA LYS A 6 13.13 -34.70 66.87
C LYS A 6 12.43 -34.36 68.21
N THR A 7 11.46 -35.19 68.61
CA THR A 7 11.30 -35.91 69.92
C THR A 7 11.56 -35.19 71.26
N THR A 8 10.81 -35.49 72.33
CA THR A 8 11.03 -36.72 73.13
C THR A 8 9.78 -37.57 73.40
N SER A 9 10.02 -38.87 73.65
CA SER A 9 8.99 -39.93 73.79
C SER A 9 9.55 -41.12 74.59
N ALA A 10 8.76 -41.67 75.52
CA ALA A 10 8.81 -43.07 76.01
C ALA A 10 7.53 -43.31 76.86
N THR A 11 6.61 -44.27 76.65
CA THR A 11 6.66 -45.75 76.47
C THR A 11 7.14 -46.49 77.73
N SER A 12 6.60 -47.64 78.17
CA SER A 12 5.54 -48.56 77.68
C SER A 12 5.01 -49.42 78.88
N GLU A 13 4.08 -50.39 78.84
CA GLU A 13 3.29 -51.06 77.78
C GLU A 13 2.05 -51.79 78.37
N ARG A 14 0.92 -51.91 77.65
CA ARG A 14 0.29 -53.22 77.28
C ARG A 14 -1.04 -53.12 76.50
N LYS A 15 -1.19 -54.06 75.55
CA LYS A 15 -2.38 -54.41 74.76
C LYS A 15 -3.40 -55.19 75.64
N VAL A 16 -4.67 -55.45 75.30
CA VAL A 16 -5.22 -55.96 74.02
C VAL A 16 -6.69 -55.55 73.78
N SER A 17 -7.12 -55.65 72.52
CA SER A 17 -8.41 -55.30 71.91
C SER A 17 -9.56 -56.31 72.06
N PHE A 18 -10.82 -55.88 71.85
CA PHE A 18 -11.65 -56.44 70.75
C PHE A 18 -12.82 -55.53 70.31
N PHE A 19 -13.33 -55.77 69.09
CA PHE A 19 -14.50 -55.13 68.46
C PHE A 19 -15.84 -55.75 68.94
N GLY A 20 -16.97 -55.05 68.74
CA GLY A 20 -18.29 -55.69 68.77
C GLY A 20 -19.51 -54.77 68.72
N LYS A 21 -20.02 -54.44 67.52
CA LYS A 21 -21.36 -53.87 67.31
C LYS A 21 -22.37 -55.00 67.06
N SER A 22 -23.49 -55.01 67.77
CA SER A 22 -24.80 -55.63 67.48
C SER A 22 -25.67 -55.48 68.75
N GLY A 23 -26.99 -55.46 68.76
CA GLY A 23 -28.01 -55.81 67.77
C GLY A 23 -29.25 -56.25 68.57
N ALA A 24 -30.47 -56.01 68.08
CA ALA A 24 -31.68 -56.20 68.89
C ALA A 24 -31.95 -57.67 69.26
N GLY A 25 -32.52 -57.89 70.45
CA GLY A 25 -33.00 -59.18 70.93
C GLY A 25 -33.54 -59.03 72.36
N GLY A 26 -34.87 -59.07 72.52
CA GLY A 26 -35.51 -58.66 73.77
C GLY A 26 -35.54 -59.75 74.85
N SER A 27 -35.71 -59.31 76.11
CA SER A 27 -36.45 -60.06 77.11
C SER A 27 -37.12 -59.11 78.10
N ARG A 28 -38.28 -59.49 78.61
CA ARG A 28 -39.08 -58.71 79.56
C ARG A 28 -38.36 -58.62 80.90
N ASN A 29 -38.22 -57.42 81.46
CA ASN A 29 -37.74 -57.24 82.83
C ASN A 29 -38.81 -56.54 83.69
N SER A 30 -39.78 -57.32 84.17
CA SER A 30 -40.70 -56.91 85.22
C SER A 30 -39.94 -56.85 86.55
N GLN A 31 -39.40 -55.69 86.89
CA GLN A 31 -38.46 -55.50 87.99
C GLN A 31 -39.17 -55.34 89.36
N TYR A 32 -39.94 -56.34 89.77
CA TYR A 32 -40.47 -56.45 91.13
C TYR A 32 -40.50 -57.92 91.59
N GLY A 33 -39.92 -58.19 92.77
CA GLY A 33 -40.05 -59.47 93.46
C GLY A 33 -38.81 -60.38 93.43
N MET A 34 -37.74 -60.00 94.15
CA MET A 34 -36.74 -60.97 94.64
C MET A 34 -35.99 -60.44 95.87
N PHE A 35 -36.49 -60.72 97.07
CA PHE A 35 -35.69 -60.68 98.29
C PHE A 35 -35.60 -62.09 98.89
N GLY A 36 -34.41 -62.70 98.76
CA GLY A 36 -34.09 -63.95 99.42
C GLY A 36 -33.95 -63.75 100.94
N THR A 37 -34.45 -64.71 101.72
CA THR A 37 -34.45 -64.64 103.19
C THR A 37 -33.09 -65.00 103.78
N GLU A 38 -32.08 -64.15 103.58
CA GLU A 38 -30.95 -64.12 104.51
C GLU A 38 -31.45 -63.56 105.85
N LYS A 39 -31.11 -64.22 106.96
CA LYS A 39 -31.49 -63.76 108.31
C LYS A 39 -30.65 -62.54 108.68
N ILE A 40 -31.13 -61.36 108.28
CA ILE A 40 -30.57 -60.06 108.67
C ILE A 40 -30.41 -60.05 110.21
N LYS A 41 -29.19 -59.80 110.67
CA LYS A 41 -28.92 -59.63 112.10
C LYS A 41 -29.37 -58.25 112.51
N ASP A 42 -29.93 -58.13 113.72
CA ASP A 42 -30.31 -56.83 114.26
C ASP A 42 -29.06 -55.96 114.47
N PRO A 43 -28.94 -54.79 113.80
CA PRO A 43 -27.79 -53.92 113.95
C PRO A 43 -27.84 -53.12 115.26
N ARG A 44 -28.98 -53.11 115.97
CA ARG A 44 -29.13 -52.38 117.23
C ARG A 44 -28.43 -53.15 118.36
N PRO A 45 -27.66 -52.49 119.24
CA PRO A 45 -26.92 -53.17 120.30
C PRO A 45 -27.83 -53.54 121.48
N LEU A 46 -28.75 -54.49 121.28
CA LEU A 46 -29.76 -54.89 122.28
C LEU A 46 -29.18 -55.47 123.58
N HIS A 47 -27.91 -55.85 123.59
CA HIS A 47 -27.19 -56.32 124.79
C HIS A 47 -26.47 -55.19 125.56
N ASP A 48 -26.36 -53.99 124.98
CA ASP A 48 -25.80 -52.83 125.68
C ASP A 48 -26.85 -52.19 126.59
N LYS A 49 -26.52 -52.08 127.88
CA LYS A 49 -27.38 -51.45 128.87
C LYS A 49 -27.56 -49.95 128.60
N ALA A 50 -26.57 -49.26 128.05
CA ALA A 50 -26.69 -47.82 127.78
C ALA A 50 -27.70 -47.55 126.67
N PHE A 51 -27.63 -48.29 125.55
CA PHE A 51 -28.63 -48.23 124.49
C PHE A 51 -30.06 -48.54 124.98
N ILE A 52 -30.24 -49.58 125.79
CA ILE A 52 -31.57 -49.91 126.31
C ILE A 52 -32.11 -48.84 127.27
N GLN A 53 -31.26 -48.22 128.11
CA GLN A 53 -31.70 -47.07 128.92
C GLN A 53 -32.07 -45.86 128.05
N GLN A 54 -31.38 -45.64 126.93
CA GLN A 54 -31.74 -44.59 125.96
C GLN A 54 -33.10 -44.87 125.32
N CYS A 55 -33.38 -46.11 124.89
CA CYS A 55 -34.71 -46.48 124.37
C CYS A 55 -35.81 -46.31 125.42
N ILE A 56 -35.58 -46.72 126.67
CA ILE A 56 -36.56 -46.53 127.75
C ILE A 56 -36.81 -45.03 128.01
N LYS A 57 -35.77 -44.20 127.96
CA LYS A 57 -35.88 -42.75 128.11
C LYS A 57 -36.70 -42.14 126.97
N GLN A 58 -36.37 -42.44 125.71
CA GLN A 58 -37.09 -41.95 124.53
C GLN A 58 -38.56 -42.37 124.53
N LEU A 59 -38.87 -43.61 124.95
CA LEU A 59 -40.24 -44.08 125.11
C LEU A 59 -40.98 -43.28 126.20
N CYS A 60 -40.32 -43.00 127.32
CA CYS A 60 -40.91 -42.19 128.40
C CYS A 60 -41.18 -40.75 127.95
N GLU A 61 -40.23 -40.12 127.25
CA GLU A 61 -40.35 -38.76 126.72
C GLU A 61 -41.51 -38.69 125.71
N PHE A 62 -41.55 -39.59 124.72
CA PHE A 62 -42.62 -39.64 123.73
C PHE A 62 -44.02 -39.80 124.34
N LEU A 63 -44.18 -40.70 125.32
CA LEU A 63 -45.47 -40.93 125.99
C LEU A 63 -45.94 -39.69 126.76
N VAL A 64 -45.03 -38.98 127.43
CA VAL A 64 -45.36 -37.76 128.18
C VAL A 64 -45.70 -36.60 127.25
N GLU A 65 -44.89 -36.38 126.21
CA GLU A 65 -45.06 -35.29 125.25
C GLU A 65 -46.38 -35.39 124.46
N ASN A 66 -46.82 -36.62 124.13
CA ASN A 66 -48.04 -36.87 123.37
C ASN A 66 -49.29 -37.10 124.23
N GLY A 67 -49.22 -36.85 125.55
CA GLY A 67 -50.39 -36.86 126.42
C GLY A 67 -50.93 -38.24 126.83
N TYR A 68 -50.05 -39.24 127.01
CA TYR A 68 -50.47 -40.58 127.45
C TYR A 68 -51.20 -40.53 128.81
N ALA A 69 -52.40 -41.10 128.86
CA ALA A 69 -53.34 -40.99 130.00
C ALA A 69 -52.92 -41.69 131.30
N HIS A 70 -51.73 -42.32 131.35
CA HIS A 70 -51.21 -43.02 132.51
C HIS A 70 -49.83 -42.50 132.89
N ASN A 71 -49.63 -42.21 134.18
CA ASN A 71 -48.35 -41.72 134.70
C ASN A 71 -47.24 -42.75 134.48
N VAL A 72 -46.32 -42.45 133.55
CA VAL A 72 -45.13 -43.26 133.26
C VAL A 72 -43.86 -42.58 133.76
N THR A 73 -42.90 -43.39 134.18
CA THR A 73 -41.55 -42.94 134.56
C THR A 73 -40.51 -43.88 133.97
N VAL A 74 -39.27 -43.40 133.81
CA VAL A 74 -38.13 -44.23 133.41
C VAL A 74 -37.95 -45.46 134.32
N LYS A 75 -38.40 -45.39 135.59
CA LYS A 75 -38.38 -46.50 136.55
C LYS A 75 -39.49 -47.54 136.30
N SER A 76 -40.72 -47.11 135.99
CA SER A 76 -41.83 -48.04 135.69
C SER A 76 -41.64 -48.76 134.35
N LEU A 77 -40.91 -48.13 133.42
CA LEU A 77 -40.58 -48.70 132.10
C LEU A 77 -39.31 -49.58 132.09
N GLN A 78 -38.71 -49.90 133.24
CA GLN A 78 -37.59 -50.87 133.31
C GLN A 78 -38.06 -52.32 133.13
N SER A 79 -39.28 -52.63 133.56
CA SER A 79 -39.89 -53.96 133.51
C SER A 79 -41.42 -53.83 133.57
N PRO A 80 -42.08 -53.32 132.51
CA PRO A 80 -43.52 -53.07 132.52
C PRO A 80 -44.32 -54.37 132.53
N SER A 81 -45.55 -54.33 133.03
CA SER A 81 -46.47 -55.46 132.95
C SER A 81 -46.96 -55.66 131.51
N VAL A 82 -47.47 -56.86 131.20
CA VAL A 82 -48.12 -57.14 129.90
C VAL A 82 -49.27 -56.17 129.64
N LYS A 83 -50.05 -55.79 130.66
CA LYS A 83 -51.15 -54.82 130.52
C LYS A 83 -50.64 -53.42 130.19
N ASP A 84 -49.53 -52.99 130.78
CA ASP A 84 -48.94 -51.68 130.51
C ASP A 84 -48.33 -51.64 129.11
N PHE A 85 -47.63 -52.70 128.71
CA PHE A 85 -47.12 -52.86 127.34
C PHE A 85 -48.24 -52.79 126.30
N VAL A 86 -49.33 -53.54 126.49
CA VAL A 86 -50.48 -53.53 125.56
C VAL A 86 -51.05 -52.12 125.42
N LYS A 87 -51.25 -51.39 126.53
CA LYS A 87 -51.73 -50.01 126.51
C LYS A 87 -50.76 -49.04 125.82
N ILE A 88 -49.46 -49.17 126.08
CA ILE A 88 -48.40 -48.37 125.45
C ILE A 88 -48.37 -48.63 123.94
N PHE A 89 -48.43 -49.89 123.52
CA PHE A 89 -48.51 -50.27 122.11
C PHE A 89 -49.75 -49.69 121.44
N THR A 90 -50.95 -49.88 122.03
CA THR A 90 -52.21 -49.35 121.48
C THR A 90 -52.18 -47.83 121.36
N PHE A 91 -51.63 -47.12 122.35
CA PHE A 91 -51.47 -45.67 122.30
C PHE A 91 -50.55 -45.22 121.15
N ILE A 92 -49.35 -45.81 121.03
CA ILE A 92 -48.40 -45.47 119.96
C ILE A 92 -48.99 -45.81 118.58
N TYR A 93 -49.62 -46.98 118.44
CA TYR A 93 -50.18 -47.43 117.17
C TYR A 93 -51.44 -46.64 116.76
N GLY A 94 -52.21 -46.12 117.72
CA GLY A 94 -53.35 -45.23 117.46
C GLY A 94 -52.99 -43.95 116.69
N PHE A 95 -51.74 -43.48 116.76
CA PHE A 95 -51.27 -42.36 115.93
C PHE A 95 -51.09 -42.72 114.44
N LEU A 96 -50.85 -44.00 114.12
CA LEU A 96 -50.78 -44.50 112.74
C LEU A 96 -52.16 -44.93 112.22
N CYS A 97 -52.99 -45.52 113.08
CA CYS A 97 -54.34 -45.96 112.74
C CYS A 97 -55.36 -45.48 113.79
N PRO A 98 -55.93 -44.27 113.64
CA PRO A 98 -56.86 -43.68 114.60
C PRO A 98 -58.17 -44.47 114.81
N SER A 99 -58.52 -45.35 113.87
CA SER A 99 -59.69 -46.24 113.94
C SER A 99 -59.37 -47.67 114.40
N TYR A 100 -58.15 -47.94 114.89
CA TYR A 100 -57.75 -49.27 115.33
C TYR A 100 -58.10 -49.54 116.80
N GLU A 101 -58.92 -50.55 117.01
CA GLU A 101 -59.15 -51.17 118.32
C GLU A 101 -58.43 -52.51 118.38
N LEU A 102 -57.58 -52.71 119.39
CA LEU A 102 -56.92 -53.99 119.61
C LEU A 102 -57.96 -55.01 120.12
N PRO A 103 -58.09 -56.20 119.52
CA PRO A 103 -59.07 -57.19 119.98
C PRO A 103 -58.87 -57.60 121.44
N ASP A 104 -59.96 -57.75 122.19
CA ASP A 104 -59.99 -58.17 123.60
C ASP A 104 -59.36 -59.56 123.87
N SER A 105 -59.04 -60.32 122.83
CA SER A 105 -58.39 -61.62 122.91
C SER A 105 -57.28 -61.76 121.86
N LYS A 106 -56.28 -62.59 122.16
CA LYS A 106 -55.14 -62.91 121.27
C LYS A 106 -54.19 -61.75 120.94
N PHE A 107 -54.02 -60.78 121.83
CA PHE A 107 -53.02 -59.71 121.67
C PHE A 107 -51.60 -60.26 121.38
N GLU A 108 -51.29 -61.46 121.87
CA GLU A 108 -50.01 -62.13 121.67
C GLU A 108 -49.79 -62.69 120.24
N GLU A 109 -50.85 -62.77 119.43
CA GLU A 109 -50.81 -63.08 118.00
C GLU A 109 -50.93 -61.79 117.17
N GLU A 110 -51.85 -60.89 117.55
CA GLU A 110 -52.13 -59.66 116.83
C GLU A 110 -51.00 -58.61 116.91
N ILE A 111 -50.34 -58.40 118.06
CA ILE A 111 -49.26 -57.41 118.15
C ILE A 111 -48.07 -57.79 117.25
N PRO A 112 -47.51 -59.04 117.29
CA PRO A 112 -46.50 -59.47 116.33
C PRO A 112 -46.93 -59.40 114.87
N ARG A 113 -48.23 -59.62 114.59
CA ARG A 113 -48.80 -59.50 113.25
C ARG A 113 -48.80 -58.04 112.77
N VAL A 114 -49.24 -57.08 113.59
CA VAL A 114 -49.20 -55.65 113.25
C VAL A 114 -47.77 -55.20 112.97
N PHE A 115 -46.80 -55.56 113.83
CA PHE A 115 -45.39 -55.27 113.56
C PHE A 115 -44.92 -55.84 112.22
N LYS A 116 -45.32 -57.06 111.86
CA LYS A 116 -44.99 -57.69 110.58
C LYS A 116 -45.66 -56.99 109.39
N GLU A 117 -46.92 -56.59 109.51
CA GLU A 117 -47.68 -55.88 108.47
C GLU A 117 -47.12 -54.46 108.22
N LEU A 118 -46.63 -53.79 109.26
CA LEU A 118 -45.86 -52.54 109.15
C LEU A 118 -44.43 -52.72 108.60
N GLY A 119 -44.00 -53.94 108.32
CA GLY A 119 -42.68 -54.23 107.76
C GLY A 119 -41.53 -54.29 108.78
N TYR A 120 -41.80 -54.52 110.07
CA TYR A 120 -40.75 -54.66 111.08
C TYR A 120 -39.83 -55.86 110.77
N PRO A 121 -38.51 -55.66 110.59
CA PRO A 121 -37.64 -56.71 110.05
C PRO A 121 -37.28 -57.82 111.05
N PHE A 122 -37.62 -57.68 112.34
CA PHE A 122 -37.22 -58.63 113.39
C PHE A 122 -38.44 -59.31 114.03
N PRO A 123 -38.64 -60.63 113.86
CA PRO A 123 -39.86 -61.29 114.31
C PRO A 123 -39.97 -61.30 115.85
N LEU A 124 -41.13 -60.89 116.34
CA LEU A 124 -41.52 -61.03 117.74
C LEU A 124 -42.26 -62.37 117.92
N SER A 125 -41.85 -63.19 118.89
CA SER A 125 -42.52 -64.49 119.15
C SER A 125 -43.72 -64.33 120.08
N LYS A 126 -44.72 -65.21 119.92
CA LYS A 126 -45.89 -65.32 120.83
C LYS A 126 -45.46 -65.46 122.30
N SER A 127 -44.38 -66.18 122.57
CA SER A 127 -43.80 -66.31 123.93
C SER A 127 -43.35 -64.98 124.52
N SER A 128 -42.70 -64.11 123.73
CA SER A 128 -42.23 -62.80 124.19
C SER A 128 -43.36 -61.86 124.59
N MET A 129 -44.56 -62.02 124.02
CA MET A 129 -45.73 -61.21 124.35
C MET A 129 -46.30 -61.53 125.75
N TYR A 130 -46.15 -62.77 126.24
CA TYR A 130 -46.52 -63.11 127.62
C TYR A 130 -45.47 -62.67 128.66
N THR A 131 -44.22 -62.42 128.25
CA THR A 131 -43.09 -62.11 129.16
C THR A 131 -42.38 -60.80 128.81
N VAL A 132 -43.10 -59.80 128.28
CA VAL A 132 -42.52 -58.57 127.73
C VAL A 132 -41.55 -57.85 128.67
N GLY A 133 -41.87 -57.75 129.96
CA GLY A 133 -41.03 -57.08 130.96
C GLY A 133 -39.86 -57.92 131.51
N ALA A 134 -39.62 -59.13 131.00
CA ALA A 134 -38.53 -59.98 131.47
C ALA A 134 -37.15 -59.45 131.04
N PRO A 135 -36.07 -59.59 131.84
CA PRO A 135 -34.76 -58.98 131.56
C PRO A 135 -34.12 -59.32 130.21
N HIS A 136 -34.44 -60.49 129.64
CA HIS A 136 -33.93 -60.94 128.34
C HIS A 136 -34.90 -60.67 127.17
N THR A 137 -36.13 -60.25 127.45
CA THR A 137 -37.18 -60.00 126.46
C THR A 137 -37.40 -58.51 126.26
N TRP A 138 -37.46 -57.73 127.34
CA TRP A 138 -37.73 -56.30 127.31
C TRP A 138 -36.81 -55.49 126.37
N PRO A 139 -35.49 -55.77 126.27
CA PRO A 139 -34.62 -55.10 125.29
C PRO A 139 -35.11 -55.17 123.84
N GLN A 140 -35.65 -56.32 123.41
CA GLN A 140 -36.19 -56.49 122.05
C GLN A 140 -37.54 -55.76 121.88
N ILE A 141 -38.37 -55.76 122.93
CA ILE A 141 -39.70 -55.15 122.91
C ILE A 141 -39.62 -53.62 122.94
N VAL A 142 -38.79 -53.03 123.82
CA VAL A 142 -38.61 -51.57 123.86
C VAL A 142 -38.01 -51.05 122.56
N ALA A 143 -37.07 -51.78 121.96
CA ALA A 143 -36.52 -51.42 120.65
C ALA A 143 -37.57 -51.53 119.52
N ALA A 144 -38.54 -52.45 119.61
CA ALA A 144 -39.68 -52.51 118.69
C ALA A 144 -40.62 -51.31 118.88
N LEU A 145 -40.90 -50.90 120.12
CA LEU A 145 -41.72 -49.72 120.41
C LEU A 145 -41.05 -48.42 119.95
N ILE A 146 -39.73 -48.27 120.09
CA ILE A 146 -39.00 -47.13 119.53
C ILE A 146 -39.06 -47.12 118.00
N TRP A 147 -38.88 -48.27 117.35
CA TRP A 147 -39.06 -48.37 115.90
C TRP A 147 -40.48 -47.96 115.46
N LEU A 148 -41.52 -48.35 116.23
CA LEU A 148 -42.90 -47.94 115.95
C LEU A 148 -43.11 -46.43 116.11
N ILE A 149 -42.48 -45.82 117.12
CA ILE A 149 -42.46 -44.36 117.31
C ILE A 149 -41.76 -43.67 116.12
N ASP A 150 -40.66 -44.22 115.62
CA ASP A 150 -39.95 -43.65 114.47
C ASP A 150 -40.74 -43.82 113.16
N CYS A 151 -41.50 -44.92 113.00
CA CYS A 151 -42.50 -45.06 111.92
C CYS A 151 -43.59 -43.99 112.00
N PHE A 152 -44.09 -43.68 113.21
CA PHE A 152 -45.03 -42.58 113.41
C PHE A 152 -44.40 -41.22 113.06
N LYS A 153 -43.19 -40.92 113.53
CA LYS A 153 -42.49 -39.66 113.18
C LYS A 153 -42.31 -39.50 111.67
N LEU A 154 -41.96 -40.59 110.97
CA LEU A 154 -41.83 -40.59 109.51
C LEU A 154 -43.19 -40.31 108.83
N TYR A 155 -44.25 -40.97 109.29
CA TYR A 155 -45.61 -40.76 108.78
C TYR A 155 -46.11 -39.32 109.03
N ALA A 156 -45.87 -38.76 110.22
CA ALA A 156 -46.17 -37.38 110.56
C ALA A 156 -45.41 -36.40 109.64
N ALA A 157 -44.10 -36.58 109.47
CA ALA A 157 -43.29 -35.75 108.58
C ALA A 157 -43.75 -35.83 107.11
N MET A 158 -44.17 -37.00 106.62
CA MET A 158 -44.77 -37.17 105.28
C MET A 158 -46.14 -36.49 105.14
N ARG A 159 -46.89 -36.32 106.23
CA ARG A 159 -48.17 -35.60 106.23
C ARG A 159 -48.02 -34.08 106.34
N GLU A 160 -47.02 -33.61 107.08
CA GLU A 160 -46.73 -32.17 107.21
C GLU A 160 -46.02 -31.61 105.98
N ASN A 161 -45.13 -32.40 105.37
CA ASN A 161 -44.56 -32.13 104.05
C ASN A 161 -45.09 -33.16 103.04
N PRO A 162 -46.32 -32.99 102.52
CA PRO A 162 -46.75 -33.77 101.38
C PRO A 162 -45.82 -33.45 100.22
N SER A 163 -44.94 -34.39 99.87
CA SER A 163 -44.06 -34.29 98.70
C SER A 163 -44.90 -33.85 97.50
N SER A 164 -44.60 -32.67 96.94
CA SER A 164 -45.33 -32.11 95.82
C SER A 164 -45.02 -32.88 94.53
N PHE A 165 -45.54 -34.10 94.43
CA PHE A 165 -45.44 -35.02 93.30
C PHE A 165 -46.14 -34.49 92.03
N ASP A 166 -46.62 -33.25 92.09
CA ASP A 166 -47.42 -32.52 91.10
C ASP A 166 -46.78 -31.16 90.71
N ASP A 167 -45.84 -30.60 91.48
CA ASP A 167 -45.22 -29.28 91.15
C ASP A 167 -44.30 -29.32 89.91
N GLY A 168 -43.99 -30.51 89.42
CA GLY A 168 -43.30 -30.71 88.14
C GLY A 168 -44.22 -30.71 86.92
N GLN A 169 -45.54 -30.86 87.11
CA GLN A 169 -46.53 -30.70 86.04
C GLN A 169 -46.78 -29.20 85.85
N ASN A 170 -45.91 -28.58 85.04
CA ASN A 170 -46.21 -27.31 84.40
C ASN A 170 -47.65 -27.37 83.82
N TRP A 171 -48.45 -26.32 84.01
CA TRP A 171 -49.92 -26.37 83.90
C TRP A 171 -50.47 -26.99 82.59
N GLY A 172 -49.69 -27.04 81.52
CA GLY A 172 -50.01 -27.70 80.23
C GLY A 172 -49.56 -29.16 80.11
N GLY A 173 -49.60 -29.96 81.18
CA GLY A 173 -49.51 -31.42 81.08
C GLY A 173 -50.84 -32.02 80.60
N GLU A 174 -50.82 -32.69 79.45
CA GLU A 174 -51.94 -33.47 78.91
C GLU A 174 -51.88 -34.90 79.47
N THR A 175 -53.02 -35.44 79.93
CA THR A 175 -53.10 -36.86 80.31
C THR A 175 -53.12 -37.76 79.07
N ASP A 176 -52.88 -39.06 79.23
CA ASP A 176 -52.99 -40.05 78.14
C ASP A 176 -54.42 -40.08 77.53
N ASP A 177 -55.42 -39.63 78.31
CA ASP A 177 -56.83 -39.47 77.90
C ASP A 177 -57.16 -38.09 77.28
N GLY A 178 -56.16 -37.22 77.03
CA GLY A 178 -56.34 -35.92 76.37
C GLY A 178 -56.80 -34.76 77.26
N ILE A 179 -56.70 -34.88 78.59
CA ILE A 179 -57.13 -33.83 79.53
C ILE A 179 -55.99 -32.82 79.74
N VAL A 180 -56.13 -31.64 79.16
CA VAL A 180 -55.25 -30.48 79.39
C VAL A 180 -55.66 -29.78 80.69
N HIS A 181 -54.69 -29.28 81.46
CA HIS A 181 -54.90 -28.67 82.79
C HIS A 181 -55.54 -29.63 83.80
N ASN A 182 -55.09 -30.89 83.85
CA ASN A 182 -55.64 -31.96 84.70
C ASN A 182 -55.86 -31.55 86.17
N LYS A 183 -55.00 -30.69 86.75
CA LYS A 183 -55.18 -30.16 88.12
C LYS A 183 -56.46 -29.33 88.30
N LEU A 184 -56.80 -28.48 87.32
CA LEU A 184 -58.04 -27.70 87.31
C LEU A 184 -59.26 -28.60 87.10
N PHE A 185 -59.14 -29.59 86.21
CA PHE A 185 -60.16 -30.60 86.00
C PHE A 185 -60.43 -31.42 87.28
N MET A 186 -59.39 -31.86 87.99
CA MET A 186 -59.54 -32.62 89.24
C MET A 186 -60.12 -31.77 90.38
N ASP A 187 -59.74 -30.50 90.52
CA ASP A 187 -60.38 -29.55 91.48
C ASP A 187 -61.89 -29.43 91.21
N TYR A 188 -62.27 -29.24 89.94
CA TYR A 188 -63.67 -29.18 89.52
C TYR A 188 -64.41 -30.50 89.78
N ILE A 189 -63.89 -31.64 89.32
CA ILE A 189 -64.53 -32.95 89.47
C ILE A 189 -64.69 -33.34 90.94
N VAL A 190 -63.70 -33.06 91.80
CA VAL A 190 -63.83 -33.33 93.25
C VAL A 190 -64.95 -32.48 93.86
N LYS A 191 -65.01 -31.18 93.54
CA LYS A 191 -66.10 -30.29 94.02
C LYS A 191 -67.48 -30.72 93.51
N CYS A 192 -67.60 -31.05 92.22
CA CYS A 192 -68.85 -31.55 91.65
C CYS A 192 -69.25 -32.89 92.27
N TYR A 193 -68.32 -33.80 92.51
CA TYR A 193 -68.60 -35.09 93.15
C TYR A 193 -68.99 -34.95 94.63
N GLU A 194 -68.37 -34.02 95.36
CA GLU A 194 -68.81 -33.65 96.71
C GLU A 194 -70.22 -33.03 96.71
N HIS A 195 -70.53 -32.19 95.73
CA HIS A 195 -71.87 -31.57 95.59
C HIS A 195 -72.93 -32.62 95.27
N PHE A 196 -72.64 -33.53 94.33
CA PHE A 196 -73.46 -34.69 93.99
C PHE A 196 -73.69 -35.61 95.20
N MET A 197 -72.63 -35.92 95.97
CA MET A 197 -72.74 -36.71 97.21
C MET A 197 -73.58 -36.04 98.31
N LYS A 198 -73.77 -34.72 98.24
CA LYS A 198 -74.68 -33.95 99.11
C LYS A 198 -76.10 -33.83 98.52
N GLY A 199 -76.36 -34.42 97.36
CA GLY A 199 -77.68 -34.48 96.70
C GLY A 199 -77.95 -33.34 95.70
N GLY A 200 -76.92 -32.60 95.26
CA GLY A 200 -77.04 -31.59 94.22
C GLY A 200 -76.99 -32.17 92.80
N ASP A 201 -77.66 -31.51 91.85
CA ASP A 201 -77.79 -31.94 90.45
C ASP A 201 -77.56 -30.80 89.44
N THR A 202 -77.16 -29.62 89.92
CA THR A 202 -76.84 -28.44 89.10
C THR A 202 -75.49 -27.86 89.54
N TYR A 203 -74.72 -27.29 88.60
CA TYR A 203 -73.28 -27.03 88.80
C TYR A 203 -72.86 -25.63 88.33
N GLU A 204 -73.79 -24.71 88.12
CA GLU A 204 -73.56 -23.41 87.47
C GLU A 204 -72.52 -22.54 88.19
N GLU A 205 -72.47 -22.60 89.52
CA GLU A 205 -71.47 -21.88 90.32
C GLU A 205 -70.05 -22.43 90.10
N LEU A 206 -69.91 -23.76 89.95
CA LEU A 206 -68.65 -24.45 89.71
C LEU A 206 -68.20 -24.28 88.25
N ASP A 207 -69.14 -24.31 87.31
CA ASP A 207 -68.91 -23.97 85.91
C ASP A 207 -68.41 -22.53 85.77
N ALA A 208 -69.03 -21.57 86.47
CA ALA A 208 -68.58 -20.18 86.50
C ALA A 208 -67.19 -20.02 87.13
N GLU A 209 -66.88 -20.75 88.22
CA GLU A 209 -65.54 -20.77 88.82
C GLU A 209 -64.47 -21.25 87.81
N VAL A 210 -64.75 -22.35 87.10
CA VAL A 210 -63.84 -22.90 86.08
C VAL A 210 -63.73 -21.98 84.88
N GLN A 211 -64.84 -21.43 84.36
CA GLN A 211 -64.82 -20.48 83.26
C GLN A 211 -63.98 -19.23 83.58
N SER A 212 -64.07 -18.70 84.81
CA SER A 212 -63.20 -17.60 85.25
C SER A 212 -61.72 -18.00 85.22
N LYS A 213 -61.37 -19.14 85.82
CA LYS A 213 -59.99 -19.65 85.82
C LYS A 213 -59.46 -19.91 84.40
N LEU A 214 -60.29 -20.39 83.48
CA LEU A 214 -59.93 -20.58 82.07
C LEU A 214 -59.73 -19.24 81.34
N LYS A 215 -60.58 -18.23 81.57
CA LYS A 215 -60.37 -16.87 81.04
C LYS A 215 -59.02 -16.29 81.50
N ASP A 216 -58.65 -16.51 82.77
CA ASP A 216 -57.35 -16.11 83.32
C ASP A 216 -56.18 -16.89 82.70
N ILE A 217 -56.27 -18.23 82.64
CA ILE A 217 -55.22 -19.12 82.09
C ILE A 217 -54.92 -18.82 80.62
N PHE A 218 -55.94 -18.58 79.80
CA PHE A 218 -55.75 -18.27 78.38
C PHE A 218 -55.55 -16.76 78.11
N ASN A 219 -55.61 -15.90 79.15
CA ASN A 219 -55.61 -14.45 79.05
C ASN A 219 -56.63 -13.91 78.02
N VAL A 220 -57.80 -14.56 77.99
CA VAL A 220 -58.93 -14.25 77.09
C VAL A 220 -59.94 -13.39 77.83
N ASP A 221 -59.96 -12.12 77.46
CA ASP A 221 -61.03 -11.18 77.77
C ASP A 221 -61.93 -11.03 76.54
N GLU A 222 -63.23 -11.05 76.78
CA GLU A 222 -64.28 -10.94 75.76
C GLU A 222 -64.23 -9.56 75.10
N PHE A 223 -64.01 -8.49 75.89
CA PHE A 223 -63.79 -7.13 75.39
C PHE A 223 -62.53 -7.03 74.51
N LYS A 224 -61.50 -7.83 74.80
CA LYS A 224 -60.27 -7.88 74.01
C LYS A 224 -60.47 -8.62 72.69
N ILE A 225 -61.26 -9.70 72.66
CA ILE A 225 -61.65 -10.37 71.42
C ILE A 225 -62.49 -9.45 70.55
N GLU A 226 -63.53 -8.81 71.11
CA GLU A 226 -64.38 -7.87 70.37
C GLU A 226 -63.60 -6.66 69.86
N GLY A 227 -62.73 -6.07 70.70
CA GLY A 227 -61.86 -4.96 70.31
C GLY A 227 -60.89 -5.33 69.18
N LEU A 228 -60.29 -6.53 69.23
CA LEU A 228 -59.45 -7.04 68.14
C LEU A 228 -60.26 -7.32 66.87
N ALA A 229 -61.48 -7.84 66.98
CA ALA A 229 -62.35 -8.08 65.83
C ALA A 229 -62.79 -6.76 65.15
N ALA A 230 -63.13 -5.75 65.95
CA ALA A 230 -63.49 -4.42 65.48
C ALA A 230 -62.30 -3.69 64.82
N GLU A 231 -61.12 -3.74 65.43
CA GLU A 231 -59.89 -3.17 64.85
C GLU A 231 -59.48 -3.91 63.57
N ASN A 232 -59.57 -5.24 63.54
CA ASN A 232 -59.28 -6.02 62.35
C ASN A 232 -60.26 -5.70 61.21
N LYS A 233 -61.54 -5.52 61.51
CA LYS A 233 -62.54 -5.02 60.54
C LYS A 233 -62.18 -3.62 60.03
N ARG A 234 -61.84 -2.68 60.93
CA ARG A 234 -61.42 -1.31 60.57
C ARG A 234 -60.20 -1.31 59.65
N LEU A 235 -59.20 -2.16 59.92
CA LEU A 235 -58.02 -2.32 59.10
C LEU A 235 -58.34 -2.94 57.73
N HIS A 236 -59.25 -3.93 57.66
CA HIS A 236 -59.71 -4.47 56.37
C HIS A 236 -60.47 -3.43 55.54
N GLU A 237 -61.30 -2.58 56.14
CA GLU A 237 -61.99 -1.48 55.47
C GLU A 237 -61.01 -0.40 54.98
N GLU A 238 -59.99 -0.07 55.78
CA GLU A 238 -58.91 0.84 55.40
C GLU A 238 -58.07 0.30 54.23
N ILE A 239 -57.69 -0.99 54.29
CA ILE A 239 -57.00 -1.69 53.19
C ILE A 239 -57.87 -1.64 51.93
N ALA A 240 -59.14 -2.04 52.00
CA ALA A 240 -60.04 -2.03 50.85
C ALA A 240 -60.22 -0.61 50.26
N ARG A 241 -60.21 0.45 51.09
CA ARG A 241 -60.20 1.84 50.60
C ARG A 241 -58.90 2.16 49.87
N LEU A 242 -57.75 1.86 50.47
CA LEU A 242 -56.42 2.10 49.88
C LEU A 242 -56.18 1.28 48.60
N GLU A 243 -56.72 0.06 48.51
CA GLU A 243 -56.65 -0.75 47.28
C GLU A 243 -57.55 -0.20 46.18
N LYS A 244 -58.75 0.29 46.53
CA LYS A 244 -59.62 0.98 45.58
C LYS A 244 -59.05 2.34 45.14
N GLU A 245 -58.39 3.07 46.04
CA GLU A 245 -57.61 4.27 45.70
C GLU A 245 -56.42 3.92 44.79
N ARG A 246 -55.70 2.83 45.04
CA ARG A 246 -54.61 2.31 44.18
C ARG A 246 -55.09 1.88 42.79
N GLU A 247 -56.29 1.32 42.68
CA GLU A 247 -56.91 0.90 41.41
C GLU A 247 -57.55 2.06 40.64
N SER A 248 -57.96 3.14 41.33
CA SER A 248 -58.54 4.33 40.72
C SER A 248 -57.56 5.50 40.53
N GLU A 249 -56.40 5.49 41.21
CA GLU A 249 -55.22 6.23 40.74
C GLU A 249 -54.90 5.72 39.32
N PRO A 250 -54.87 6.59 38.29
CA PRO A 250 -54.51 6.18 36.94
C PRO A 250 -53.02 5.81 36.91
N ASP A 251 -52.76 4.50 37.12
CA ASP A 251 -51.49 3.86 37.46
C ASP A 251 -50.37 4.88 37.66
N ARG A 252 -50.13 5.25 38.93
CA ARG A 252 -49.14 6.24 39.31
C ARG A 252 -47.74 5.93 38.75
N LEU A 253 -47.44 4.66 38.50
CA LEU A 253 -46.23 4.22 37.83
C LEU A 253 -46.25 4.57 36.33
N VAL A 254 -47.38 4.42 35.63
CA VAL A 254 -47.57 4.84 34.23
C VAL A 254 -47.58 6.36 34.07
N SER A 255 -48.22 7.11 34.96
CA SER A 255 -48.18 8.58 34.91
C SER A 255 -46.77 9.12 35.22
N LEU A 256 -46.07 8.57 36.23
CA LEU A 256 -44.65 8.86 36.47
C LEU A 256 -43.74 8.42 35.31
N ARG A 257 -44.01 7.28 34.66
CA ARG A 257 -43.27 6.86 33.45
C ARG A 257 -43.48 7.83 32.28
N LYS A 258 -44.72 8.29 32.05
CA LYS A 258 -45.02 9.31 31.02
C LYS A 258 -44.30 10.62 31.33
N LEU A 259 -44.32 11.07 32.59
CA LEU A 259 -43.65 12.30 33.04
C LEU A 259 -42.12 12.20 32.95
N ARG A 260 -41.54 11.04 33.30
CA ARG A 260 -40.12 10.75 33.08
C ARG A 260 -39.78 10.79 31.60
N SER A 261 -40.59 10.18 30.73
CA SER A 261 -40.36 10.19 29.28
C SER A 261 -40.47 11.60 28.69
N SER A 262 -41.40 12.44 29.16
CA SER A 262 -41.46 13.85 28.71
C SER A 262 -40.24 14.63 29.16
N PHE A 263 -39.84 14.54 30.43
CA PHE A 263 -38.62 15.20 30.90
C PHE A 263 -37.36 14.68 30.18
N GLN A 264 -37.28 13.39 29.86
CA GLN A 264 -36.16 12.85 29.08
C GLN A 264 -36.13 13.39 27.65
N ALA A 265 -37.30 13.57 27.00
CA ALA A 265 -37.39 14.22 25.70
C ALA A 265 -37.03 15.71 25.76
N ASP A 266 -37.44 16.43 26.81
CA ASP A 266 -37.10 17.84 26.99
C ASP A 266 -35.61 18.04 27.31
N VAL A 267 -34.99 17.17 28.11
CA VAL A 267 -33.52 17.13 28.30
C VAL A 267 -32.80 16.95 26.97
N GLN A 268 -33.25 16.03 26.10
CA GLN A 268 -32.67 15.85 24.78
C GLN A 268 -32.83 17.11 23.88
N LYS A 269 -33.99 17.79 23.92
CA LYS A 269 -34.17 19.08 23.24
C LYS A 269 -33.22 20.15 23.76
N TYR A 270 -33.08 20.29 25.07
CA TYR A 270 -32.19 21.29 25.67
C TYR A 270 -30.71 20.97 25.38
N GLN A 271 -30.30 19.71 25.39
CA GLN A 271 -28.95 19.30 24.97
C GLN A 271 -28.70 19.62 23.49
N ALA A 272 -29.63 19.33 22.59
CA ALA A 272 -29.52 19.69 21.18
C ALA A 272 -29.48 21.22 20.96
N TYR A 273 -30.27 21.97 21.73
CA TYR A 273 -30.28 23.43 21.71
C TYR A 273 -28.95 24.03 22.22
N LEU A 274 -28.40 23.51 23.32
CA LEU A 274 -27.09 23.91 23.85
C LEU A 274 -25.97 23.61 22.86
N ALA A 275 -25.92 22.40 22.28
CA ALA A 275 -24.92 22.07 21.25
C ALA A 275 -25.02 22.97 20.01
N ASN A 276 -26.23 23.39 19.64
CA ASN A 276 -26.44 24.36 18.56
C ASN A 276 -25.97 25.78 18.94
N LEU A 277 -26.18 26.21 20.19
CA LEU A 277 -25.65 27.48 20.70
C LEU A 277 -24.12 27.46 20.82
N GLU A 278 -23.51 26.36 21.27
CA GLU A 278 -22.06 26.18 21.34
C GLU A 278 -21.43 26.21 19.94
N SER A 279 -22.05 25.52 18.97
CA SER A 279 -21.67 25.58 17.55
C SER A 279 -21.77 27.01 17.00
N HIS A 280 -22.88 27.71 17.25
CA HIS A 280 -23.06 29.10 16.82
C HIS A 280 -22.06 30.05 17.50
N THR A 281 -21.72 29.83 18.77
CA THR A 281 -20.71 30.60 19.50
C THR A 281 -19.32 30.39 18.90
N SER A 282 -18.95 29.14 18.59
CA SER A 282 -17.69 28.81 17.90
C SER A 282 -17.59 29.45 16.51
N ILE A 283 -18.69 29.48 15.74
CA ILE A 283 -18.78 30.17 14.45
C ILE A 283 -18.63 31.69 14.63
N LEU A 284 -19.23 32.28 15.66
CA LEU A 284 -19.06 33.70 15.97
C LEU A 284 -17.62 34.02 16.40
N ASP A 285 -16.98 33.18 17.21
CA ASP A 285 -15.57 33.34 17.62
C ASP A 285 -14.62 33.24 16.43
N GLN A 286 -14.85 32.32 15.48
CA GLN A 286 -14.09 32.27 14.23
C GLN A 286 -14.26 33.53 13.38
N LYS A 287 -15.50 34.04 13.26
CA LYS A 287 -15.77 35.30 12.55
C LYS A 287 -15.14 36.50 13.25
N MET A 288 -15.21 36.55 14.58
CA MET A 288 -14.60 37.60 15.41
C MET A 288 -13.09 37.62 15.20
N LYS A 289 -12.43 36.46 15.17
CA LYS A 289 -11.00 36.33 14.87
C LYS A 289 -10.66 36.80 13.46
N GLY A 290 -11.38 36.31 12.44
CA GLY A 290 -11.15 36.74 11.06
C GLY A 290 -11.31 38.24 10.86
N VAL A 291 -12.36 38.84 11.43
CA VAL A 291 -12.57 40.30 11.40
C VAL A 291 -11.48 41.04 12.18
N ASN A 292 -10.98 40.50 13.28
CA ASN A 292 -9.88 41.12 14.02
C ASN A 292 -8.55 41.05 13.22
N GLU A 293 -8.27 39.94 12.55
CA GLU A 293 -7.13 39.79 11.64
C GLU A 293 -7.24 40.75 10.43
N GLU A 294 -8.44 40.93 9.87
CA GLU A 294 -8.72 41.93 8.82
C GLU A 294 -8.53 43.37 9.33
N VAL A 295 -8.95 43.68 10.57
CA VAL A 295 -8.74 44.99 11.20
C VAL A 295 -7.26 45.25 11.44
N GLU A 296 -6.51 44.31 12.00
CA GLU A 296 -5.05 44.44 12.20
C GLU A 296 -4.32 44.62 10.86
N ALA A 297 -4.73 43.90 9.81
CA ALA A 297 -4.19 44.08 8.46
C ALA A 297 -4.50 45.48 7.89
N ALA A 298 -5.74 45.96 8.04
CA ALA A 298 -6.15 47.29 7.60
C ALA A 298 -5.46 48.42 8.40
N GLU A 299 -5.23 48.23 9.70
CA GLU A 299 -4.47 49.16 10.54
C GLU A 299 -3.00 49.24 10.09
N MET A 300 -2.37 48.10 9.76
CA MET A 300 -1.03 48.08 9.18
C MET A 300 -0.98 48.76 7.80
N GLU A 301 -1.98 48.55 6.94
CA GLU A 301 -2.06 49.24 5.63
C GLU A 301 -2.27 50.74 5.80
N VAL A 302 -3.14 51.17 6.71
CA VAL A 302 -3.35 52.58 7.06
C VAL A 302 -2.07 53.22 7.59
N GLU A 303 -1.30 52.52 8.43
CA GLU A 303 -0.04 53.06 8.95
C GLU A 303 1.06 53.11 7.87
N ALA A 304 1.15 52.11 7.00
CA ALA A 304 2.02 52.14 5.82
C ALA A 304 1.64 53.29 4.87
N MET A 305 0.35 53.51 4.62
CA MET A 305 -0.17 54.64 3.84
C MET A 305 0.11 55.99 4.49
N LYS A 306 0.05 56.12 5.83
CA LYS A 306 0.48 57.34 6.53
C LYS A 306 1.97 57.61 6.36
N GLN A 307 2.81 56.58 6.49
CA GLN A 307 4.26 56.69 6.29
C GLN A 307 4.60 57.09 4.85
N GLU A 308 3.96 56.47 3.86
CA GLU A 308 4.12 56.83 2.46
C GLU A 308 3.58 58.24 2.15
N ASN A 309 2.43 58.62 2.71
CA ASN A 309 1.90 59.98 2.54
C ASN A 309 2.79 61.03 3.21
N ALA A 310 3.39 60.74 4.37
CA ALA A 310 4.40 61.60 4.99
C ALA A 310 5.68 61.71 4.14
N ARG A 311 6.11 60.61 3.50
CA ARG A 311 7.23 60.59 2.55
C ARG A 311 6.92 61.40 1.29
N LEU A 312 5.71 61.27 0.75
CA LEU A 312 5.24 62.03 -0.42
C LEU A 312 5.07 63.52 -0.10
N GLN A 313 4.52 63.88 1.07
CA GLN A 313 4.45 65.26 1.55
C GLN A 313 5.85 65.85 1.70
N HIS A 314 6.80 65.13 2.31
CA HIS A 314 8.19 65.56 2.40
C HIS A 314 8.84 65.74 1.01
N ILE A 315 8.46 64.94 0.00
CA ILE A 315 8.91 65.13 -1.38
C ILE A 315 8.28 66.38 -1.99
N PHE A 316 6.97 66.59 -1.78
CA PHE A 316 6.21 67.73 -2.29
C PHE A 316 6.71 69.06 -1.70
N ASP A 317 6.91 69.14 -0.38
CA ASP A 317 7.42 70.32 0.32
C ASP A 317 8.86 70.68 -0.12
N ASN A 318 9.62 69.70 -0.62
CA ASN A 318 10.97 69.87 -1.16
C ASN A 318 11.03 69.87 -2.71
N GLN A 319 9.89 69.81 -3.41
CA GLN A 319 9.86 69.88 -4.88
C GLN A 319 10.11 71.32 -5.34
N LYS A 320 11.07 71.48 -6.26
CA LYS A 320 11.52 72.80 -6.76
C LYS A 320 10.60 73.43 -7.80
N TYR A 321 9.55 72.75 -8.23
CA TYR A 321 8.69 73.12 -9.35
C TYR A 321 7.23 72.88 -8.98
N SER A 322 6.36 73.83 -9.31
CA SER A 322 4.91 73.75 -9.04
C SER A 322 4.23 72.73 -9.96
N VAL A 323 3.02 72.28 -9.60
CA VAL A 323 2.12 71.54 -10.52
C VAL A 323 1.93 72.32 -11.82
N ALA A 324 1.80 73.66 -11.75
CA ALA A 324 1.70 74.53 -12.93
C ALA A 324 3.00 74.56 -13.77
N ASP A 325 4.17 74.40 -13.16
CA ASP A 325 5.44 74.25 -13.91
C ASP A 325 5.52 72.88 -14.58
N ILE A 326 5.06 71.82 -13.90
CA ILE A 326 5.02 70.45 -14.45
C ILE A 326 4.00 70.36 -15.59
N GLU A 327 2.85 71.03 -15.50
CA GLU A 327 1.87 71.16 -16.59
C GLU A 327 2.46 71.94 -17.78
N ARG A 328 3.15 73.06 -17.52
CA ARG A 328 3.86 73.81 -18.57
C ARG A 328 4.93 72.96 -19.26
N ILE A 329 5.77 72.26 -18.49
CA ILE A 329 6.80 71.35 -19.01
C ILE A 329 6.18 70.17 -19.78
N ASN A 330 5.06 69.61 -19.33
CA ASN A 330 4.36 68.54 -20.06
C ASN A 330 3.69 69.03 -21.34
N HIS A 331 3.20 70.27 -21.36
CA HIS A 331 2.67 70.92 -22.55
C HIS A 331 3.80 71.19 -23.56
N GLU A 332 4.88 71.84 -23.14
CA GLU A 332 6.10 72.05 -23.93
C GLU A 332 6.65 70.71 -24.47
N ARG A 333 6.71 69.66 -23.63
CA ARG A 333 7.12 68.31 -24.04
C ARG A 333 6.17 67.70 -25.07
N ASN A 334 4.86 67.88 -24.94
CA ASN A 334 3.89 67.38 -25.93
C ASN A 334 3.99 68.15 -27.25
N GLU A 335 4.18 69.47 -27.23
CA GLU A 335 4.43 70.25 -28.45
C GLU A 335 5.74 69.82 -29.12
N LEU A 336 6.82 69.63 -28.34
CA LEU A 336 8.09 69.10 -28.85
C LEU A 336 7.93 67.67 -29.40
N GLN A 337 7.15 66.80 -28.76
CA GLN A 337 6.90 65.44 -29.26
C GLN A 337 6.05 65.45 -30.54
N GLN A 338 5.05 66.34 -30.65
CA GLN A 338 4.30 66.55 -31.89
C GLN A 338 5.21 67.11 -33.00
N THR A 339 6.10 68.05 -32.66
CA THR A 339 7.10 68.61 -33.58
C THR A 339 8.07 67.54 -34.06
N ILE A 340 8.58 66.68 -33.16
CA ILE A 340 9.40 65.52 -33.51
C ILE A 340 8.62 64.58 -34.43
N ASN A 341 7.41 64.16 -34.06
CA ASN A 341 6.61 63.24 -34.88
C ASN A 341 6.28 63.82 -36.26
N LYS A 342 6.14 65.15 -36.39
CA LYS A 342 5.98 65.84 -37.67
C LYS A 342 7.27 65.81 -38.47
N LEU A 343 8.39 66.23 -37.87
CA LEU A 343 9.71 66.24 -38.52
C LEU A 343 10.19 64.84 -38.90
N THR A 344 9.87 63.80 -38.12
CA THR A 344 10.14 62.40 -38.47
C THR A 344 9.34 61.97 -39.69
N LYS A 345 8.06 62.34 -39.80
CA LYS A 345 7.26 62.04 -41.00
C LYS A 345 7.71 62.83 -42.23
N GLU A 346 8.15 64.07 -42.03
CA GLU A 346 8.74 64.89 -43.11
C GLU A 346 10.09 64.29 -43.54
N LEU A 347 10.91 63.80 -42.61
CA LEU A 347 12.15 63.08 -42.90
C LEU A 347 11.88 61.75 -43.62
N GLU A 348 10.97 60.90 -43.14
CA GLU A 348 10.58 59.64 -43.79
C GLU A 348 10.06 59.89 -45.22
N ALA A 349 9.34 60.99 -45.44
CA ALA A 349 8.87 61.39 -46.76
C ALA A 349 10.03 61.83 -47.68
N GLU A 350 10.95 62.66 -47.19
CA GLU A 350 12.14 63.09 -47.94
C GLU A 350 13.12 61.92 -48.19
N GLU A 351 13.29 60.98 -47.25
CA GLU A 351 14.05 59.74 -47.44
C GLU A 351 13.39 58.86 -48.51
N HIS A 352 12.06 58.75 -48.53
CA HIS A 352 11.34 58.08 -49.61
C HIS A 352 11.49 58.80 -50.96
N GLN A 353 11.52 60.14 -51.00
CA GLN A 353 11.78 60.89 -52.23
C GLN A 353 13.23 60.68 -52.71
N LEU A 354 14.20 60.76 -51.80
CA LEU A 354 15.61 60.50 -52.08
C LEU A 354 15.80 59.10 -52.65
N TRP A 355 15.24 58.07 -52.01
CA TRP A 355 15.30 56.69 -52.51
C TRP A 355 14.66 56.53 -53.90
N ASN A 356 13.54 57.23 -54.16
CA ASN A 356 12.91 57.22 -55.48
C ASN A 356 13.78 57.92 -56.54
N GLU A 357 14.46 59.02 -56.21
CA GLU A 357 15.40 59.69 -57.12
C GLU A 357 16.70 58.90 -57.31
N GLU A 358 17.23 58.24 -56.27
CA GLU A 358 18.35 57.30 -56.38
C GLU A 358 17.99 56.12 -57.30
N LEU A 359 16.78 55.57 -57.18
CA LEU A 359 16.29 54.51 -58.06
C LEU A 359 16.13 54.98 -59.52
N LYS A 360 15.66 56.22 -59.75
CA LYS A 360 15.62 56.84 -61.09
C LYS A 360 17.03 57.04 -61.63
N TYR A 361 17.96 57.56 -60.81
CA TYR A 361 19.35 57.76 -61.17
C TYR A 361 20.04 56.45 -61.54
N ALA A 362 19.86 55.39 -60.74
CA ALA A 362 20.40 54.06 -61.02
C ALA A 362 19.89 53.49 -62.34
N ARG A 363 18.57 53.55 -62.60
CA ARG A 363 17.97 53.11 -63.87
C ARG A 363 18.48 53.90 -65.08
N ASN A 364 18.60 55.23 -64.94
CA ASN A 364 19.12 56.08 -66.00
C ASN A 364 20.60 55.82 -66.26
N LYS A 365 21.40 55.57 -65.22
CA LYS A 365 22.80 55.19 -65.33
C LYS A 365 22.95 53.84 -66.07
N GLU A 366 22.20 52.82 -65.68
CA GLU A 366 22.20 51.50 -66.33
C GLU A 366 21.80 51.59 -67.82
N ALA A 367 20.79 52.41 -68.14
CA ALA A 367 20.39 52.67 -69.53
C ALA A 367 21.51 53.36 -70.34
N ILE A 368 22.20 54.34 -69.75
CA ILE A 368 23.36 55.00 -70.38
C ILE A 368 24.52 54.01 -70.57
N GLU A 369 24.86 53.21 -69.55
CA GLU A 369 25.92 52.20 -69.62
C GLU A 369 25.62 51.13 -70.68
N THR A 370 24.35 50.75 -70.84
CA THR A 370 23.90 49.85 -71.92
C THR A 370 24.12 50.47 -73.30
N GLN A 371 23.69 51.72 -73.52
CA GLN A 371 23.92 52.43 -74.80
C GLN A 371 25.42 52.68 -75.07
N LEU A 372 26.21 52.93 -74.02
CA LEU A 372 27.66 53.09 -74.07
C LEU A 372 28.33 51.79 -74.55
N ALA A 373 27.91 50.64 -73.98
CA ALA A 373 28.40 49.33 -74.36
C ALA A 373 28.04 48.95 -75.81
N GLU A 374 26.84 49.29 -76.28
CA GLU A 374 26.45 49.14 -77.68
C GLU A 374 27.28 50.04 -78.61
N TYR A 375 27.50 51.31 -78.24
CA TYR A 375 28.35 52.24 -78.97
C TYR A 375 29.80 51.72 -79.07
N HIS A 376 30.41 51.31 -77.95
CA HIS A 376 31.77 50.76 -77.96
C HIS A 376 31.85 49.45 -78.76
N LYS A 377 30.83 48.59 -78.70
CA LYS A 377 30.73 47.36 -79.52
C LYS A 377 30.71 47.70 -81.01
N LEU A 378 29.94 48.71 -81.42
CA LEU A 378 29.88 49.18 -82.80
C LEU A 378 31.21 49.83 -83.24
N ALA A 379 31.80 50.68 -82.41
CA ALA A 379 33.06 51.36 -82.68
C ALA A 379 34.25 50.39 -82.78
N ARG A 380 34.29 49.33 -81.95
CA ARG A 380 35.25 48.22 -82.10
C ARG A 380 35.04 47.47 -83.41
N LYS A 381 33.79 47.16 -83.79
CA LYS A 381 33.45 46.51 -85.08
C LYS A 381 33.89 47.34 -86.29
N LEU A 382 33.84 48.67 -86.19
CA LEU A 382 34.29 49.62 -87.21
C LEU A 382 35.81 49.92 -87.17
N LYS A 383 36.58 49.28 -86.28
CA LYS A 383 38.01 49.56 -86.03
C LYS A 383 38.31 51.03 -85.70
N LEU A 384 37.48 51.64 -84.85
CA LEU A 384 37.66 53.02 -84.34
C LEU A 384 38.21 53.07 -82.91
N ILE A 385 38.05 52.01 -82.12
CA ILE A 385 38.59 51.86 -80.76
C ILE A 385 39.44 50.58 -80.74
N PRO A 386 40.67 50.58 -80.20
CA PRO A 386 41.39 51.70 -79.54
C PRO A 386 41.97 52.75 -80.53
N ILE A 387 42.64 53.78 -80.02
CA ILE A 387 43.29 54.88 -80.77
C ILE A 387 44.31 54.38 -81.83
N SER A 388 44.83 53.17 -81.68
CA SER A 388 45.72 52.51 -82.66
C SER A 388 44.98 51.74 -83.75
N ALA A 389 43.65 51.72 -83.75
CA ALA A 389 42.86 50.98 -84.72
C ALA A 389 42.85 51.66 -86.10
N GLU A 390 42.83 50.84 -87.14
CA GLU A 390 43.05 51.20 -88.56
C GLU A 390 42.26 52.42 -89.06
N ASN A 391 40.99 52.55 -88.65
CA ASN A 391 40.10 53.62 -89.11
C ASN A 391 40.04 54.83 -88.17
N SER A 392 40.70 54.78 -87.01
CA SER A 392 40.63 55.84 -85.98
C SER A 392 41.34 57.14 -86.37
N LYS A 393 42.26 57.10 -87.34
CA LYS A 393 43.16 58.20 -87.73
C LYS A 393 43.88 58.88 -86.54
N GLY A 394 44.11 58.15 -85.44
CA GLY A 394 44.76 58.66 -84.23
C GLY A 394 43.85 59.44 -83.27
N HIS A 395 42.53 59.45 -83.50
CA HIS A 395 41.56 60.04 -82.58
C HIS A 395 41.04 59.02 -81.55
N ASP A 396 40.76 59.51 -80.34
CA ASP A 396 40.14 58.71 -79.29
C ASP A 396 38.62 58.76 -79.34
N PHE A 397 38.03 57.62 -79.70
CA PHE A 397 36.59 57.40 -79.78
C PHE A 397 36.00 56.70 -78.54
N GLU A 398 36.78 56.46 -77.47
CA GLU A 398 36.28 55.77 -76.27
C GLU A 398 35.61 56.70 -75.26
N ILE A 399 34.27 56.70 -75.24
CA ILE A 399 33.50 57.45 -74.24
C ILE A 399 33.67 56.79 -72.86
N HIS A 400 34.26 57.53 -71.92
CA HIS A 400 34.35 57.17 -70.50
C HIS A 400 33.28 57.94 -69.72
N PHE A 401 32.13 57.32 -69.41
CA PHE A 401 31.03 58.00 -68.72
C PHE A 401 31.39 58.31 -67.25
N ASN A 402 31.40 59.60 -66.90
CA ASN A 402 31.52 60.07 -65.52
C ASN A 402 30.31 60.97 -65.17
N PRO A 403 29.43 60.54 -64.23
CA PRO A 403 28.27 61.33 -63.80
C PRO A 403 28.62 62.69 -63.17
N GLU A 404 29.73 62.79 -62.44
CA GLU A 404 30.12 63.99 -61.68
C GLU A 404 30.69 65.11 -62.56
N ALA A 405 31.08 64.79 -63.80
CA ALA A 405 31.69 65.76 -64.72
C ALA A 405 30.70 66.81 -65.29
N GLY A 406 29.40 66.64 -65.02
CA GLY A 406 28.33 67.57 -65.41
C GLY A 406 28.17 67.75 -66.93
N PRO A 407 27.37 68.75 -67.38
CA PRO A 407 27.09 68.97 -68.80
C PRO A 407 28.33 69.20 -69.69
N ASN A 408 29.46 69.59 -69.09
CA ASN A 408 30.72 69.81 -69.78
C ASN A 408 31.33 68.54 -70.38
N CYS A 409 31.01 67.34 -69.87
CA CYS A 409 31.45 66.09 -70.50
C CYS A 409 30.81 65.89 -71.89
N LEU A 410 29.53 66.24 -72.04
CA LEU A 410 28.81 66.14 -73.31
C LEU A 410 29.39 67.07 -74.39
N VAL A 411 29.83 68.27 -73.98
CA VAL A 411 30.54 69.20 -74.88
C VAL A 411 31.89 68.61 -75.30
N LYS A 412 32.65 68.01 -74.37
CA LYS A 412 33.90 67.31 -74.69
C LYS A 412 33.68 66.17 -75.68
N TYR A 413 32.74 65.24 -75.45
CA TYR A 413 32.48 64.15 -76.40
C TYR A 413 31.98 64.67 -77.75
N ARG A 414 31.18 65.75 -77.79
CA ARG A 414 30.73 66.34 -79.06
C ARG A 414 31.90 66.90 -79.88
N THR A 415 32.93 67.44 -79.25
CA THR A 415 34.13 67.93 -79.95
C THR A 415 35.15 66.82 -80.22
N GLN A 416 35.39 65.92 -79.26
CA GLN A 416 36.35 64.82 -79.35
C GLN A 416 35.92 63.72 -80.31
N ILE A 417 34.63 63.38 -80.33
CA ILE A 417 34.09 62.27 -81.11
C ILE A 417 33.32 62.78 -82.31
N LYS A 418 32.26 63.57 -82.10
CA LYS A 418 31.34 63.90 -83.22
C LYS A 418 32.01 64.74 -84.32
N ALA A 419 32.93 65.65 -84.00
CA ALA A 419 33.64 66.41 -85.04
C ALA A 419 34.61 65.52 -85.86
N PRO A 420 35.56 64.77 -85.28
CA PRO A 420 36.39 63.83 -86.05
C PRO A 420 35.60 62.72 -86.76
N LEU A 421 34.51 62.22 -86.18
CA LEU A 421 33.70 61.17 -86.80
C LEU A 421 32.90 61.73 -88.00
N MET A 422 32.39 62.97 -87.92
CA MET A 422 31.82 63.67 -89.08
C MET A 422 32.89 64.02 -90.12
N GLU A 423 34.12 64.32 -89.73
CA GLU A 423 35.21 64.56 -90.67
C GLU A 423 35.64 63.27 -91.39
N ILE A 424 35.75 62.14 -90.68
CA ILE A 424 35.96 60.82 -91.29
C ILE A 424 34.80 60.45 -92.21
N VAL A 425 33.55 60.69 -91.82
CA VAL A 425 32.38 60.46 -92.68
C VAL A 425 32.42 61.36 -93.92
N ASN A 426 32.66 62.66 -93.78
CA ASN A 426 32.75 63.58 -94.92
C ASN A 426 33.93 63.24 -95.84
N GLN A 427 35.08 62.84 -95.29
CA GLN A 427 36.24 62.39 -96.06
C GLN A 427 35.93 61.07 -96.79
N THR A 428 35.29 60.09 -96.14
CA THR A 428 34.92 58.83 -96.80
C THR A 428 33.79 59.01 -97.81
N GLU A 429 32.80 59.88 -97.57
CA GLU A 429 31.80 60.27 -98.58
C GLU A 429 32.43 60.98 -99.78
N GLU A 430 33.45 61.81 -99.55
CA GLU A 430 34.15 62.52 -100.61
C GLU A 430 35.15 61.62 -101.38
N GLU A 431 35.78 60.67 -100.71
CA GLU A 431 36.53 59.58 -101.32
C GLU A 431 35.61 58.65 -102.13
N ILE A 432 34.41 58.33 -101.62
CA ILE A 432 33.37 57.60 -102.34
C ILE A 432 32.88 58.41 -103.54
N ARG A 433 32.58 59.71 -103.41
CA ARG A 433 32.24 60.58 -104.55
C ARG A 433 33.34 60.58 -105.61
N LYS A 434 34.60 60.75 -105.21
CA LYS A 434 35.76 60.69 -106.12
C LYS A 434 35.95 59.32 -106.75
N ALA A 435 35.71 58.23 -106.01
CA ALA A 435 35.78 56.87 -106.51
C ALA A 435 34.64 56.55 -107.48
N VAL A 436 33.41 57.04 -107.22
CA VAL A 436 32.25 56.91 -108.11
C VAL A 436 32.44 57.75 -109.37
N GLN A 437 32.94 58.99 -109.26
CA GLN A 437 33.28 59.83 -110.41
C GLN A 437 34.37 59.16 -111.27
N ARG A 438 35.42 58.61 -110.65
CA ARG A 438 36.44 57.81 -111.34
C ARG A 438 35.85 56.55 -111.98
N LYS A 439 34.97 55.83 -111.27
CA LYS A 439 34.28 54.64 -111.78
C LYS A 439 33.49 54.97 -113.04
N MET A 440 32.65 56.01 -113.01
CA MET A 440 31.93 56.50 -114.20
C MET A 440 32.89 56.83 -115.35
N SER A 441 33.95 57.62 -115.10
CA SER A 441 34.90 57.95 -116.17
C SER A 441 35.66 56.73 -116.71
N LEU A 442 35.91 55.72 -115.87
CA LEU A 442 36.53 54.46 -116.27
C LEU A 442 35.55 53.59 -117.05
N GLU A 443 34.27 53.54 -116.65
CA GLU A 443 33.21 52.83 -117.37
C GLU A 443 32.97 53.45 -118.75
N ASP A 444 32.91 54.79 -118.87
CA ASP A 444 32.84 55.48 -120.17
C ASP A 444 34.05 55.14 -121.07
N THR A 445 35.27 55.11 -120.51
CA THR A 445 36.45 54.68 -121.29
C THR A 445 36.45 53.18 -121.60
N LEU A 446 35.87 52.34 -120.73
CA LEU A 446 35.77 50.90 -120.95
C LEU A 446 34.77 50.59 -122.07
N GLU A 447 33.64 51.29 -122.11
CA GLU A 447 32.64 51.24 -123.19
C GLU A 447 33.29 51.60 -124.53
N GLN A 448 34.04 52.72 -124.56
CA GLN A 448 34.72 53.21 -125.76
C GLN A 448 35.85 52.27 -126.24
N VAL A 449 36.64 51.71 -125.32
CA VAL A 449 37.67 50.71 -125.63
C VAL A 449 37.04 49.39 -126.08
N ASN A 450 35.93 48.93 -125.48
CA ASN A 450 35.24 47.72 -125.89
C ASN A 450 34.69 47.81 -127.32
N ALA A 451 34.18 48.98 -127.73
CA ALA A 451 33.78 49.22 -129.12
C ALA A 451 34.97 49.10 -130.10
N MET A 452 36.10 49.73 -129.78
CA MET A 452 37.33 49.60 -130.59
C MET A 452 37.90 48.17 -130.61
N VAL A 453 37.81 47.45 -129.49
CA VAL A 453 38.22 46.05 -129.39
C VAL A 453 37.33 45.17 -130.26
N ALA A 454 36.01 45.38 -130.29
CA ALA A 454 35.10 44.63 -131.15
C ALA A 454 35.44 44.82 -132.64
N GLU A 455 35.69 46.06 -133.07
CA GLU A 455 36.12 46.39 -134.44
C GLU A 455 37.44 45.69 -134.80
N LYS A 456 38.48 45.84 -133.95
CA LYS A 456 39.79 45.18 -134.21
C LYS A 456 39.72 43.67 -134.15
N LYS A 457 38.85 43.08 -133.31
CA LYS A 457 38.67 41.62 -133.21
C LYS A 457 38.03 41.05 -134.49
N SER A 458 37.18 41.83 -135.17
CA SER A 458 36.69 41.51 -136.53
C SER A 458 37.85 41.46 -137.54
N SER A 459 38.66 42.53 -137.62
CA SER A 459 39.81 42.60 -138.56
C SER A 459 40.89 41.54 -138.31
N VAL A 460 41.15 41.21 -137.03
CA VAL A 460 42.12 40.17 -136.65
C VAL A 460 41.63 38.78 -137.05
N LYS A 461 40.31 38.52 -137.05
CA LYS A 461 39.77 37.23 -137.48
C LYS A 461 40.03 36.98 -138.97
N THR A 462 39.72 37.95 -139.82
CA THR A 462 39.95 37.84 -141.28
C THR A 462 41.44 37.67 -141.62
N LEU A 463 42.33 38.40 -140.94
CA LEU A 463 43.78 38.28 -141.16
C LEU A 463 44.38 36.95 -140.66
N LYS A 464 43.81 36.35 -139.61
CA LYS A 464 44.23 35.01 -139.16
C LYS A 464 43.89 33.92 -140.17
N GLU A 465 42.69 33.94 -140.74
CA GLU A 465 42.23 32.96 -141.73
C GLU A 465 43.02 33.02 -143.07
N GLU A 466 43.73 34.12 -143.34
CA GLU A 466 44.72 34.24 -144.43
C GLU A 466 46.12 33.77 -144.03
N ALA A 467 46.58 34.09 -142.82
CA ALA A 467 47.91 33.70 -142.33
C ALA A 467 48.06 32.18 -142.18
N GLU A 468 47.03 31.50 -141.66
CA GLU A 468 47.04 30.04 -141.40
C GLU A 468 47.28 29.23 -142.69
N LYS A 469 46.70 29.68 -143.82
CA LYS A 469 46.90 29.06 -145.14
C LYS A 469 48.30 29.26 -145.73
N LEU A 470 49.03 30.29 -145.30
CA LEU A 470 50.41 30.52 -145.71
C LEU A 470 51.38 29.66 -144.90
N ASP A 471 51.10 29.47 -143.61
CA ASP A 471 51.99 28.77 -142.68
C ASP A 471 52.04 27.25 -142.96
N ASP A 472 50.90 26.65 -143.31
CA ASP A 472 50.81 25.24 -143.78
C ASP A 472 51.71 24.99 -145.02
N LEU A 473 51.73 25.93 -145.97
CA LEU A 473 52.52 25.84 -147.19
C LEU A 473 54.02 25.98 -146.92
N TYR A 474 54.39 26.79 -145.93
CA TYR A 474 55.78 26.99 -145.49
C TYR A 474 56.34 25.76 -144.79
N HIS A 475 55.60 25.19 -143.83
CA HIS A 475 56.02 24.03 -143.05
C HIS A 475 56.27 22.79 -143.92
N GLN A 476 55.47 22.57 -144.96
CA GLN A 476 55.68 21.44 -145.88
C GLN A 476 57.00 21.55 -146.65
N LYS A 477 57.45 22.77 -146.99
CA LYS A 477 58.70 23.01 -147.73
C LYS A 477 59.95 23.00 -146.84
N LEU A 478 59.82 23.38 -145.57
CA LEU A 478 60.93 23.33 -144.61
C LEU A 478 61.39 21.88 -144.38
N LYS A 479 60.42 20.97 -144.17
CA LYS A 479 60.67 19.57 -143.84
C LYS A 479 61.40 18.79 -144.94
N GLU A 480 61.09 19.07 -146.21
CA GLU A 480 61.79 18.46 -147.35
C GLU A 480 63.28 18.87 -147.43
N ALA A 481 63.67 20.02 -146.86
CA ALA A 481 65.05 20.49 -146.84
C ALA A 481 65.86 19.89 -145.67
N GLU A 482 65.24 19.82 -144.47
CA GLU A 482 65.88 19.27 -143.27
C GLU A 482 66.27 17.78 -143.41
N GLU A 483 65.41 16.98 -144.08
CA GLU A 483 65.67 15.54 -144.30
C GLU A 483 66.88 15.27 -145.21
N GLU A 484 67.25 16.20 -146.10
CA GLU A 484 68.39 16.05 -147.00
C GLU A 484 69.69 16.60 -146.39
N GLU A 485 69.62 17.68 -145.59
CA GLU A 485 70.76 18.21 -144.82
C GLU A 485 71.28 17.18 -143.80
N GLN A 486 70.37 16.48 -143.11
CA GLN A 486 70.72 15.45 -142.11
C GLN A 486 71.51 14.27 -142.71
N LYS A 487 71.30 13.91 -143.99
CA LYS A 487 72.10 12.87 -144.66
C LYS A 487 73.56 13.29 -144.84
N CYS A 488 73.79 14.50 -145.37
CA CYS A 488 75.15 14.99 -145.61
C CYS A 488 75.95 15.18 -144.31
N ALA A 489 75.30 15.60 -143.21
CA ALA A 489 75.96 15.73 -141.92
C ALA A 489 76.52 14.39 -141.38
N ASN A 490 75.73 13.31 -141.51
CA ASN A 490 76.07 12.00 -140.95
C ASN A 490 77.28 11.33 -141.64
N GLU A 491 77.45 11.50 -142.95
CA GLU A 491 78.60 10.94 -143.68
C GLU A 491 79.92 11.64 -143.32
N LEU A 492 79.88 12.94 -143.05
CA LEU A 492 81.07 13.74 -142.74
C LEU A 492 81.66 13.37 -141.36
N GLU A 493 80.81 13.17 -140.36
CA GLU A 493 81.23 12.86 -138.98
C GLU A 493 81.90 11.46 -138.86
N LEU A 494 81.46 10.50 -139.68
CA LEU A 494 81.99 9.13 -139.71
C LEU A 494 83.45 9.07 -140.19
N LEU A 495 83.80 9.89 -141.18
CA LEU A 495 85.15 9.96 -141.75
C LEU A 495 86.16 10.62 -140.80
N GLU A 496 85.77 11.68 -140.10
CA GLU A 496 86.65 12.40 -139.18
C GLU A 496 87.01 11.55 -137.95
N LYS A 497 86.04 10.79 -137.40
CA LYS A 497 86.24 9.92 -136.23
C LYS A 497 87.23 8.77 -136.47
N HIS A 498 87.20 8.12 -137.63
CA HIS A 498 88.07 6.96 -137.87
C HIS A 498 89.54 7.33 -138.12
N LYS A 499 89.80 8.55 -138.61
CA LYS A 499 91.16 9.07 -138.80
C LYS A 499 91.90 9.20 -137.45
N GLN A 500 91.26 9.78 -136.44
CA GLN A 500 91.86 9.97 -135.11
C GLN A 500 92.19 8.65 -134.40
N LEU A 501 91.37 7.61 -134.63
CA LEU A 501 91.49 6.31 -134.00
C LEU A 501 92.73 5.51 -134.47
N LEU A 502 93.19 5.77 -135.70
CA LEU A 502 94.41 5.19 -136.26
C LEU A 502 95.69 5.84 -135.70
N GLU A 503 95.66 7.13 -135.38
CA GLU A 503 96.83 7.87 -134.90
C GLU A 503 97.12 7.59 -133.41
N SER A 504 96.11 7.29 -132.59
CA SER A 504 96.32 6.88 -131.19
C SER A 504 96.87 5.45 -131.08
N GLY A 505 96.26 4.48 -131.78
CA GLY A 505 96.60 3.06 -131.62
C GLY A 505 98.04 2.70 -132.01
N VAL A 506 98.65 3.42 -132.96
CA VAL A 506 100.05 3.17 -133.38
C VAL A 506 101.05 3.60 -132.30
N ASN A 507 100.80 4.68 -131.56
CA ASN A 507 101.68 5.13 -130.48
C ASN A 507 101.54 4.26 -129.22
N GLU A 508 100.32 3.78 -128.94
CA GLU A 508 100.03 2.95 -127.76
C GLU A 508 100.68 1.56 -127.89
N GLY A 509 100.52 0.90 -129.05
CA GLY A 509 101.14 -0.39 -129.33
C GLY A 509 102.69 -0.40 -129.31
N LEU A 510 103.34 0.75 -129.48
CA LEU A 510 104.80 0.88 -129.36
C LEU A 510 105.27 0.85 -127.89
N SER A 511 104.44 1.38 -126.97
CA SER A 511 104.70 1.47 -125.53
C SER A 511 104.30 0.19 -124.78
N GLU A 512 103.22 -0.47 -125.18
CA GLU A 512 102.81 -1.74 -124.57
C GLU A 512 103.80 -2.86 -124.91
N ALA A 513 104.21 -3.01 -126.17
CA ALA A 513 105.17 -4.04 -126.59
C ALA A 513 106.53 -3.95 -125.87
N THR A 514 106.94 -2.76 -125.39
CA THR A 514 108.17 -2.59 -124.62
C THR A 514 108.02 -2.90 -123.13
N ASN A 515 106.83 -2.75 -122.56
CA ASN A 515 106.53 -3.10 -121.17
C ASN A 515 106.12 -4.57 -120.99
N GLU A 516 105.29 -5.13 -121.90
CA GLU A 516 104.89 -6.54 -121.82
C GLU A 516 106.08 -7.49 -121.95
N LEU A 517 107.11 -7.13 -122.72
CA LEU A 517 108.36 -7.90 -122.80
C LEU A 517 109.06 -8.02 -121.43
N HIS A 518 108.95 -7.00 -120.58
CA HIS A 518 109.46 -7.04 -119.20
C HIS A 518 108.53 -7.85 -118.28
N ASP A 519 107.21 -7.73 -118.44
CA ASP A 519 106.24 -8.37 -117.55
C ASP A 519 106.07 -9.88 -117.83
N ILE A 520 106.17 -10.30 -119.10
CA ILE A 520 106.22 -11.71 -119.51
C ILE A 520 107.41 -12.42 -118.86
N GLN A 521 108.58 -11.76 -118.75
CA GLN A 521 109.74 -12.33 -118.07
C GLN A 521 109.54 -12.50 -116.55
N ARG A 522 108.65 -11.71 -115.93
CA ARG A 522 108.36 -11.78 -114.49
C ARG A 522 107.21 -12.72 -114.15
N GLN A 523 106.12 -12.70 -114.92
CA GLN A 523 104.94 -13.53 -114.66
C GLN A 523 105.16 -15.02 -114.97
N TYR A 524 105.99 -15.33 -115.97
CA TYR A 524 106.47 -16.70 -116.22
C TYR A 524 107.12 -17.33 -114.97
N GLN A 525 107.72 -16.50 -114.11
CA GLN A 525 108.38 -16.94 -112.87
C GLN A 525 107.42 -17.06 -111.66
N ILE A 526 106.18 -16.57 -111.76
CA ILE A 526 105.17 -16.59 -110.68
C ILE A 526 104.03 -17.58 -110.97
N VAL A 527 103.50 -17.68 -112.20
CA VAL A 527 102.37 -18.60 -112.48
C VAL A 527 102.79 -20.08 -112.42
N MET A 528 104.07 -20.35 -112.65
CA MET A 528 104.71 -21.63 -112.32
C MET A 528 104.64 -22.01 -110.83
N GLN A 529 104.34 -21.06 -109.91
CA GLN A 529 104.10 -21.31 -108.48
C GLN A 529 102.61 -21.36 -108.09
N THR A 530 101.69 -20.78 -108.88
CA THR A 530 100.23 -20.76 -108.55
C THR A 530 99.39 -21.80 -109.29
N THR A 531 99.86 -22.31 -110.43
CA THR A 531 99.24 -23.45 -111.15
C THR A 531 99.04 -24.67 -110.24
N THR A 532 99.86 -24.79 -109.19
CA THR A 532 99.82 -25.84 -108.18
C THR A 532 98.81 -25.65 -107.04
N GLU A 533 98.15 -24.48 -106.90
CA GLU A 533 97.35 -24.15 -105.70
C GLU A 533 95.83 -24.04 -105.94
N GLU A 534 95.33 -23.47 -107.04
CA GLU A 534 93.87 -23.24 -107.21
C GLU A 534 93.07 -24.47 -107.66
N SER A 535 93.73 -25.49 -108.25
CA SER A 535 93.15 -26.84 -108.41
C SER A 535 92.73 -27.48 -107.07
N ARG A 536 93.06 -26.85 -105.93
CA ARG A 536 92.65 -27.22 -104.57
C ARG A 536 91.36 -26.52 -104.07
N LYS A 537 90.92 -25.41 -104.69
CA LYS A 537 89.65 -24.70 -104.36
C LYS A 537 88.49 -25.03 -105.29
N ALA A 538 88.77 -25.87 -106.27
CA ALA A 538 87.84 -26.83 -106.82
C ALA A 538 86.71 -27.23 -105.85
N GLY A 539 85.48 -27.33 -106.37
CA GLY A 539 84.40 -28.09 -105.74
C GLY A 539 83.65 -27.43 -104.58
N ASP A 540 84.24 -26.49 -103.82
CA ASP A 540 83.60 -25.99 -102.59
C ASP A 540 82.29 -25.21 -102.85
N ASN A 541 82.25 -24.29 -103.82
CA ASN A 541 81.14 -23.35 -103.98
C ASN A 541 80.00 -23.80 -104.92
N LEU A 542 80.19 -24.85 -105.72
CA LEU A 542 79.09 -25.48 -106.47
C LEU A 542 77.97 -25.96 -105.52
N ASN A 543 78.33 -26.25 -104.26
CA ASN A 543 77.42 -26.71 -103.22
C ASN A 543 76.48 -25.62 -102.65
N ARG A 544 76.77 -24.32 -102.79
CA ARG A 544 76.21 -23.30 -101.88
C ARG A 544 74.98 -22.51 -102.38
N LEU A 545 74.75 -22.34 -103.69
CA LEU A 545 73.64 -21.48 -104.18
C LEU A 545 72.42 -22.24 -104.74
N LEU A 546 72.56 -23.55 -104.96
CA LEU A 546 71.40 -24.47 -105.00
C LEU A 546 70.58 -24.41 -103.69
N GLU A 547 71.22 -24.01 -102.59
CA GLU A 547 70.60 -23.84 -101.27
C GLU A 547 69.63 -22.64 -101.19
N VAL A 548 69.90 -21.54 -101.90
CA VAL A 548 69.11 -20.29 -101.81
C VAL A 548 67.86 -20.31 -102.71
N ILE A 549 67.92 -20.99 -103.85
CA ILE A 549 66.77 -21.24 -104.74
C ILE A 549 65.61 -21.88 -103.95
N THR A 550 65.93 -22.72 -102.96
CA THR A 550 64.97 -23.46 -102.15
C THR A 550 64.29 -22.57 -101.09
N THR A 551 64.95 -21.54 -100.57
CA THR A 551 64.46 -20.80 -99.38
C THR A 551 63.43 -19.71 -99.69
N HIS A 552 63.47 -19.06 -100.85
CA HIS A 552 62.52 -17.97 -101.17
C HIS A 552 61.17 -18.48 -101.72
N VAL A 553 61.09 -19.72 -102.20
CA VAL A 553 59.80 -20.32 -102.58
C VAL A 553 58.92 -20.51 -101.33
N VAL A 554 59.53 -20.98 -100.23
CA VAL A 554 58.86 -21.23 -98.94
C VAL A 554 58.32 -19.95 -98.28
N SER A 555 58.92 -18.78 -98.52
CA SER A 555 58.51 -17.53 -97.83
C SER A 555 57.24 -16.90 -98.38
N ILE A 556 56.91 -17.09 -99.66
CA ILE A 556 55.69 -16.50 -100.26
C ILE A 556 54.47 -17.38 -100.05
N GLU A 557 54.61 -18.72 -100.03
CA GLU A 557 53.51 -19.62 -99.63
C GLU A 557 52.98 -19.28 -98.24
N LYS A 558 53.88 -18.89 -97.31
CA LYS A 558 53.51 -18.46 -95.96
C LYS A 558 52.67 -17.17 -95.90
N TYR A 559 52.81 -16.26 -96.86
CA TYR A 559 52.02 -15.01 -96.89
C TYR A 559 50.55 -15.25 -97.30
N LEU A 560 50.29 -16.29 -98.10
CA LEU A 560 48.93 -16.72 -98.44
C LEU A 560 48.20 -17.29 -97.21
N GLU A 561 48.93 -17.88 -96.27
CA GLU A 561 48.38 -18.48 -95.05
C GLU A 561 47.96 -17.43 -94.01
N GLU A 562 48.69 -16.31 -93.88
CA GLU A 562 48.31 -15.20 -92.98
C GLU A 562 46.99 -14.51 -93.36
N GLN A 563 46.63 -14.46 -94.64
CA GLN A 563 45.34 -13.87 -95.07
C GLN A 563 44.16 -14.79 -94.72
N ASN A 564 44.34 -16.11 -94.75
CA ASN A 564 43.32 -17.04 -94.26
C ASN A 564 43.10 -16.90 -92.75
N SER A 565 44.17 -16.72 -91.95
CA SER A 565 44.04 -16.43 -90.51
C SER A 565 43.31 -15.13 -90.18
N LYS A 566 43.08 -14.25 -91.15
CA LYS A 566 42.22 -13.07 -90.96
C LYS A 566 40.73 -13.42 -91.05
N ILE A 567 40.36 -14.37 -91.90
CA ILE A 567 38.98 -14.85 -92.08
C ILE A 567 38.48 -15.55 -90.80
N ASP A 568 39.36 -16.24 -90.07
CA ASP A 568 38.99 -16.94 -88.83
C ASP A 568 38.70 -15.98 -87.65
N ARG A 569 39.29 -14.78 -87.61
CA ARG A 569 39.08 -13.82 -86.49
C ARG A 569 37.72 -13.14 -86.53
N ASP A 570 37.22 -12.81 -87.73
CA ASP A 570 35.89 -12.21 -87.87
C ASP A 570 34.78 -13.24 -87.50
N TYR A 571 35.14 -14.52 -87.34
CA TYR A 571 34.28 -15.59 -86.81
C TYR A 571 34.31 -15.70 -85.27
N GLU A 572 35.30 -15.11 -84.57
CA GLU A 572 35.40 -15.11 -83.10
C GLU A 572 34.68 -13.94 -82.41
N GLU A 573 34.41 -12.82 -83.11
CA GLU A 573 33.66 -11.67 -82.55
C GLU A 573 32.17 -11.99 -82.30
N LEU A 574 31.75 -13.22 -82.64
CA LEU A 574 30.49 -13.89 -82.34
C LEU A 574 30.18 -14.05 -80.82
N MET A 575 31.07 -13.57 -79.94
CA MET A 575 31.06 -13.88 -78.50
C MET A 575 30.77 -12.68 -77.55
N SER A 576 30.37 -11.51 -78.06
CA SER A 576 30.19 -10.28 -77.24
C SER A 576 28.72 -9.80 -77.08
N GLU A 577 28.01 -10.45 -76.16
CA GLU A 577 26.88 -9.94 -75.33
C GLU A 577 25.50 -9.50 -75.92
N ASP A 578 24.44 -10.27 -75.59
CA ASP A 578 23.36 -9.80 -74.68
C ASP A 578 22.64 -11.02 -74.00
N LEU A 579 22.19 -10.85 -72.75
CA LEU A 579 22.02 -11.93 -71.76
C LEU A 579 20.58 -12.04 -71.18
N LEU A 580 19.55 -12.00 -72.02
CA LEU A 580 18.14 -12.00 -71.59
C LEU A 580 17.33 -13.30 -71.80
N SER A 581 17.93 -14.34 -72.40
CA SER A 581 17.26 -15.64 -72.62
C SER A 581 17.03 -16.45 -71.32
N THR A 582 17.98 -16.37 -70.38
CA THR A 582 18.13 -17.37 -69.30
C THR A 582 17.18 -17.19 -68.11
N LEU A 583 16.60 -16.00 -67.90
CA LEU A 583 15.70 -15.73 -66.76
C LEU A 583 14.31 -16.35 -66.92
N THR A 584 13.86 -16.59 -68.15
CA THR A 584 12.52 -17.13 -68.45
C THR A 584 12.34 -18.59 -67.97
N GLY A 585 13.43 -19.36 -67.86
CA GLY A 585 13.39 -20.76 -67.42
C GLY A 585 13.14 -20.97 -65.91
N ILE A 586 13.37 -19.95 -65.08
CA ILE A 586 13.27 -20.07 -63.62
C ILE A 586 11.86 -19.73 -63.12
N LEU A 587 11.13 -18.83 -63.77
CA LEU A 587 9.80 -18.41 -63.29
C LEU A 587 8.71 -19.47 -63.53
N ASP A 588 8.74 -20.17 -64.67
CA ASP A 588 7.67 -21.10 -65.06
C ASP A 588 7.80 -22.49 -64.40
N SER A 589 9.04 -22.89 -64.04
CA SER A 589 9.31 -24.17 -63.37
C SER A 589 8.88 -24.17 -61.89
N TYR A 590 8.90 -23.04 -61.20
CA TYR A 590 8.38 -22.92 -59.83
C TYR A 590 6.84 -22.93 -59.76
N LYS A 591 6.15 -22.42 -60.80
CA LYS A 591 4.68 -22.42 -60.85
C LYS A 591 4.07 -23.82 -60.93
N LYS A 592 4.75 -24.78 -61.56
CA LYS A 592 4.28 -26.17 -61.73
C LYS A 592 4.58 -27.13 -60.58
N LYS A 593 5.26 -26.69 -59.52
CA LYS A 593 5.66 -27.56 -58.39
C LYS A 593 5.02 -27.20 -57.04
N ALA A 594 4.17 -26.17 -57.01
CA ALA A 594 3.50 -25.68 -55.79
C ALA A 594 1.98 -25.95 -55.75
N GLU A 595 1.40 -26.57 -56.78
CA GLU A 595 -0.02 -26.93 -56.83
C GLU A 595 -0.20 -28.47 -56.81
N SER A 596 -0.83 -28.99 -55.75
CA SER A 596 -1.17 -30.42 -55.48
C SER A 596 0.02 -31.41 -55.44
N TYR A 597 0.37 -32.16 -54.38
CA TYR A 597 -0.33 -32.69 -53.20
C TYR A 597 -1.86 -32.66 -53.19
N VAL A 598 -2.46 -33.62 -53.91
CA VAL A 598 -3.72 -34.27 -53.52
C VAL A 598 -3.52 -35.78 -53.75
N TYR A 599 -3.43 -36.54 -52.65
CA TYR A 599 -3.09 -37.96 -52.52
C TYR A 599 -1.66 -38.40 -52.88
#